data_AF-A0A357ZCN4-F1
#
_entry.id   AF-A0A357ZCN4-F1
#
_cell.length_a   1.000
_cell.length_b   1.000
_cell.length_c   1.000
_cell.angle_alpha   90.00
_cell.angle_beta   90.00
_cell.angle_gamma   90.00
#
_symmetry.space_group_name_H-M   'P 1'
#
loop_
_entity.id
_entity.type
_entity.pdbx_description
1 polymer ?
#
loop_
_entity_poly.entity_id
_entity_poly.type
_entity_poly.pdbx_seq_one_letter_code
_entity_poly.pdbx_strand_id
1 'polypeptide(L)' 'MTKTNMTLPVVVILGLLTLAGFGVWVYQLMNGLAVTGMNNATSWGLYITCFMFFVGLSAG' A
#
# COMPACT_ATOMS: atom_id res chain seq x y z
N MET A 1 10.74 15.96 -32.58
CA MET A 1 11.12 14.93 -31.58
C MET A 1 9.96 14.77 -30.60
N THR A 2 9.02 13.86 -30.87
CA THR A 2 7.92 13.54 -29.96
C THR A 2 8.48 12.71 -28.81
N LYS A 3 8.71 13.33 -27.63
CA LYS A 3 8.94 12.59 -26.39
C LYS A 3 7.69 11.76 -26.14
N THR A 4 7.79 10.45 -26.34
CA THR A 4 6.72 9.51 -26.00
C THR A 4 6.25 9.83 -24.59
N ASN A 5 4.93 9.95 -24.40
CA ASN A 5 4.27 10.35 -23.15
C ASN A 5 4.41 9.29 -22.04
N MET A 6 5.62 8.78 -21.77
CA MET A 6 5.90 7.69 -20.81
C MET A 6 5.51 8.05 -19.38
N THR A 7 5.30 9.33 -19.07
CA THR A 7 4.79 9.79 -17.78
C THR A 7 3.32 9.44 -17.57
N LEU A 8 2.48 9.53 -18.60
CA LEU A 8 1.04 9.24 -18.49
C LEU A 8 0.74 7.78 -18.09
N PRO A 9 1.30 6.73 -18.74
CA PRO A 9 1.04 5.36 -18.32
C PRO A 9 1.59 5.09 -16.91
N VAL A 10 2.72 5.69 -16.52
CA VAL A 10 3.26 5.56 -15.15
C VAL A 10 2.29 6.14 -14.12
N VAL A 11 1.77 7.35 -14.36
CA VAL A 11 0.79 7.98 -13.47
C VAL A 11 -0.49 7.14 -13.36
N VAL A 12 -0.96 6.59 -14.48
CA VAL A 12 -2.15 5.71 -14.47
C VAL A 12 -1.89 4.44 -13.66
N ILE A 13 -0.75 3.77 -13.85
CA ILE A 13 -0.39 2.56 -13.10
C ILE A 13 -0.30 2.87 -11.60
N LEU A 14 0.41 3.93 -11.22
CA LEU A 14 0.53 4.33 -9.82
C LEU A 14 -0.83 4.72 -9.22
N GLY A 15 -1.67 5.43 -9.96
CA GLY A 15 -3.02 5.79 -9.53
C GLY A 15 -3.91 4.57 -9.29
N LEU A 16 -3.86 3.57 -10.17
CA LEU A 16 -4.57 2.31 -9.98
C LEU A 16 -4.08 1.54 -8.75
N LEU A 17 -2.77 1.52 -8.50
CA LEU A 17 -2.20 0.90 -7.30
C LEU A 17 -2.64 1.62 -6.02
N THR A 18 -2.69 2.95 -6.03
CA THR A 18 -3.21 3.73 -4.89
C THR A 18 -4.68 3.42 -4.62
N LEU A 19 -5.52 3.37 -5.66
CA LEU A 19 -6.94 3.03 -5.51
C LEU A 19 -7.15 1.61 -4.99
N ALA A 20 -6.36 0.64 -5.47
CA ALA A 20 -6.40 -0.73 -4.98
C ALA A 20 -6.00 -0.80 -3.50
N GLY A 21 -4.91 -0.14 -3.09
CA GLY A 21 -4.48 -0.09 -1.70
C GLY A 21 -5.54 0.55 -0.78
N PHE A 22 -6.15 1.65 -1.22
CA PHE A 22 -7.23 2.30 -0.50
C PHE A 22 -8.48 1.41 -0.39
N GLY A 23 -8.85 0.72 -1.46
CA GLY A 23 -9.98 -0.21 -1.45
C GLY A 23 -9.80 -1.36 -0.47
N VAL A 24 -8.60 -1.96 -0.42
CA VAL A 24 -8.29 -3.03 0.55
C VAL A 24 -8.28 -2.49 1.98
N TRP A 25 -7.79 -1.27 2.20
CA TRP A 25 -7.85 -0.63 3.52
C TRP A 25 -9.29 -0.40 3.99
N VAL A 26 -10.17 0.13 3.12
CA VAL A 26 -11.60 0.30 3.43
C VAL A 26 -12.26 -1.05 3.71
N TYR A 27 -11.99 -2.08 2.91
CA TYR A 27 -12.48 -3.43 3.15
C TYR A 27 -12.07 -3.94 4.53
N GLN A 28 -10.83 -3.68 4.94
CA GLN A 28 -10.33 -4.05 6.25
C GLN A 28 -11.01 -3.28 7.39
N LEU A 29 -11.34 -2.00 7.21
CA LEU A 29 -12.08 -1.20 8.20
C LEU A 29 -13.50 -1.75 8.40
N MET A 30 -14.15 -2.22 7.34
CA MET A 30 -15.51 -2.76 7.40
C MET A 30 -15.59 -4.15 8.03
N ASN A 31 -14.59 -5.00 7.77
CA ASN A 31 -14.61 -6.42 8.20
C ASN A 31 -13.73 -6.70 9.43
N GLY A 32 -13.01 -5.69 9.91
CA GLY A 32 -12.11 -5.79 11.06
C GLY A 32 -10.75 -6.41 10.73
N LEU A 33 -9.88 -6.48 11.74
CA LEU A 33 -8.48 -6.92 11.60
C LEU A 33 -8.33 -8.41 11.29
N ALA A 34 -9.38 -9.22 11.42
CA ALA A 34 -9.33 -10.64 11.08
C ALA A 34 -8.96 -10.89 9.61
N VAL A 35 -9.34 -9.99 8.71
CA VAL A 35 -9.05 -10.11 7.26
C VAL A 35 -7.58 -9.89 6.90
N THR A 36 -6.76 -9.39 7.83
CA THR A 36 -5.32 -9.21 7.60
C THR A 36 -4.51 -10.46 7.94
N GLY A 37 -5.15 -11.53 8.44
CA GLY A 37 -4.47 -12.74 8.90
C GLY A 37 -3.67 -12.56 10.20
N MET A 38 -3.89 -11.46 10.94
CA MET A 38 -3.25 -11.26 12.24
C MET A 38 -3.86 -12.18 13.30
N ASN A 39 -2.99 -12.63 14.21
CA ASN A 39 -3.37 -13.49 15.33
C ASN A 39 -2.60 -13.07 16.59
N ASN A 40 -2.82 -13.74 17.71
CA ASN A 40 -2.19 -13.35 18.98
C ASN A 40 -0.66 -13.48 18.99
N ALA A 41 -0.09 -14.40 18.20
CA ALA A 41 1.36 -14.54 18.04
C ALA A 41 1.94 -13.51 17.05
N THR A 42 1.17 -13.09 16.05
CA THR A 42 1.55 -12.08 15.06
C THR A 42 0.49 -10.99 15.00
N SER A 43 0.52 -10.11 16.01
CA SER A 43 -0.52 -9.11 16.24
C SER A 43 -0.34 -7.85 15.40
N TRP A 44 0.86 -7.60 14.86
CA TRP A 44 1.23 -6.32 14.27
C TRP A 44 1.72 -6.39 12.81
N GLY A 45 1.57 -7.55 12.17
CA GLY A 45 2.19 -7.95 10.89
C GLY A 45 2.46 -6.84 9.86
N LEU A 46 1.60 -6.70 8.85
CA LEU A 46 1.81 -5.77 7.74
C LEU A 46 2.01 -4.32 8.20
N TYR A 47 1.32 -3.92 9.27
CA TYR A 47 1.38 -2.56 9.83
C TYR A 47 2.80 -2.15 10.24
N ILE A 48 3.47 -2.96 11.05
CA ILE A 48 4.82 -2.65 11.51
C ILE A 48 5.85 -2.85 10.41
N THR A 49 5.70 -3.87 9.56
CA THR A 49 6.60 -4.06 8.41
C THR A 49 6.59 -2.84 7.48
N CYS A 50 5.42 -2.34 7.10
CA CYS A 50 5.31 -1.14 6.26
C CYS A 50 5.80 0.11 6.98
N PHE A 51 5.46 0.28 8.27
CA PHE A 51 5.98 1.39 9.07
C PHE A 51 7.50 1.43 9.07
N MET A 52 8.16 0.32 9.42
CA MET A 52 9.63 0.27 9.46
C MET A 52 10.25 0.44 8.08
N PHE A 53 9.63 -0.09 7.03
CA PHE A 53 10.08 0.10 5.65
C PHE A 53 10.04 1.57 5.22
N PHE A 54 8.91 2.25 5.40
CA PHE A 54 8.77 3.66 4.99
C PHE A 54 9.58 4.61 5.87
N VAL A 55 9.69 4.34 7.18
CA VAL A 55 10.59 5.07 8.06
C VAL A 55 12.04 4.91 7.59
N GLY A 56 12.47 3.69 7.26
CA GLY A 56 13.81 3.45 6.71
C GLY A 56 14.07 4.18 5.39
N LEU A 57 13.10 4.20 4.47
CA LEU A 57 13.20 4.95 3.21
C LEU A 57 13.28 6.47 3.42
N SER A 58 12.68 6.99 4.50
CA SER A 58 12.68 8.43 4.80
C SER A 58 13.99 8.95 5.41
N ALA A 59 14.91 8.06 5.82
CA ALA A 59 16.19 8.42 6.42
C ALA A 59 17.30 8.76 5.40
N GLY A 60 17.01 8.66 4.10
CA GLY A 60 17.92 8.97 2.99
C GLY A 60 17.68 10.33 2.34
#